data_AF-A0A1I8PXD3-F1
#
_entry.id   AF-A0A1I8PXD3-F1
#
_cell.length_a   1.000
_cell.length_b   1.000
_cell.length_c   1.000
_cell.angle_alpha   90.00
_cell.angle_beta   90.00
_cell.angle_gamma   90.00
#
_symmetry.space_group_name_H-M   'P 1'
#
loop_
_entity.id
_entity.type
_entity.pdbx_description
1 polymer ?
#
loop_
_entity_poly.entity_id
_entity_poly.type
_entity_poly.pdbx_seq_one_letter_code
_entity_poly.pdbx_strand_id
1 'polypeptide(L)'
;MLRLCFEIEIKVLILFVLIFHNTSADENLYETCLSEEEDQTIVRWYSDINQCLEGYKDTEHNMLKLQTENEVLQQRIKHLEQHLLALSERLANFEVPSSVVVQRRVDGSENFDRNWEDYKMGFGSSYGEFFIGLDKLHTLTNTKRYELLIVMEDWQYERRYAKYDNFVVGNETEKYMIKSLGKYSGTAGDSLFYHKGKKFSTKDQDNDSFVEGSCAHDHAGAWWFGNCLYSHLNGPYLKSKKIAYHRGISWTTFKGDYYSLKFVEMTLRPHIS
;
A
#
# COMPACT_ATOMS: atom_id res chain seq x y z
N MET A 1 -1.84 -30.20 -29.10
CA MET A 1 -1.22 -31.37 -28.43
C MET A 1 -2.29 -32.33 -27.90
N LEU A 2 -3.10 -31.97 -26.90
CA LEU A 2 -4.23 -32.78 -26.40
C LEU A 2 -5.20 -33.26 -27.49
N ARG A 3 -5.51 -32.41 -28.48
CA ARG A 3 -6.38 -32.75 -29.63
C ARG A 3 -5.79 -33.83 -30.54
N LEU A 4 -4.46 -33.87 -30.68
CA LEU A 4 -3.76 -34.85 -31.52
C LEU A 4 -3.68 -36.22 -30.83
N CYS A 5 -3.40 -36.23 -29.52
CA CYS A 5 -3.39 -37.46 -28.72
C CYS A 5 -4.76 -38.15 -28.67
N PHE A 6 -5.85 -37.37 -28.56
CA PHE A 6 -7.22 -37.91 -28.52
C PHE A 6 -7.65 -38.54 -29.87
N GLU A 7 -7.18 -37.97 -31.00
CA GLU A 7 -7.43 -38.56 -32.33
C GLU A 7 -6.64 -39.87 -32.55
N ILE A 8 -5.49 -40.04 -31.89
CA ILE A 8 -4.66 -41.24 -31.98
C ILE A 8 -5.30 -42.41 -31.20
N GLU A 9 -5.85 -42.19 -30.00
CA GLU A 9 -6.56 -43.24 -29.24
C GLU A 9 -7.71 -43.86 -30.05
N ILE A 10 -8.49 -43.02 -30.74
CA ILE A 10 -9.60 -43.47 -31.58
C ILE A 10 -9.11 -44.31 -32.77
N LYS A 11 -8.02 -43.91 -33.42
CA LYS A 11 -7.48 -44.60 -34.60
C LYS A 11 -6.75 -45.90 -34.26
N VAL A 12 -6.10 -46.00 -33.11
CA VAL A 12 -5.52 -47.26 -32.59
C VAL A 12 -6.64 -48.28 -32.30
N LEU A 13 -7.74 -47.83 -31.69
CA LEU A 13 -8.93 -48.68 -31.49
C LEU A 13 -9.50 -49.19 -32.82
N ILE A 14 -9.58 -48.34 -33.85
CA ILE A 14 -10.05 -48.73 -35.18
C ILE A 14 -9.11 -49.77 -35.81
N LEU A 15 -7.78 -49.59 -35.69
CA LEU A 15 -6.81 -50.56 -36.24
C LEU A 15 -6.93 -51.94 -35.56
N PHE A 16 -7.09 -51.96 -34.22
CA PHE A 16 -7.32 -53.21 -33.48
C PHE A 16 -8.62 -53.90 -33.90
N VAL A 17 -9.70 -53.14 -34.13
CA VAL A 17 -10.99 -53.68 -34.60
C VAL A 17 -10.87 -54.25 -36.02
N LEU A 18 -10.15 -53.59 -36.92
CA LEU A 18 -9.93 -54.07 -38.29
C LEU A 18 -9.06 -55.34 -38.34
N ILE A 19 -8.04 -55.44 -37.48
CA ILE A 19 -7.21 -56.64 -37.36
C ILE A 19 -8.04 -57.81 -36.82
N PHE A 20 -8.87 -57.58 -35.81
CA PHE A 20 -9.73 -58.63 -35.23
C PHE A 20 -10.90 -59.07 -36.13
N HIS A 21 -11.42 -58.19 -37.00
CA HIS A 21 -12.47 -58.56 -37.96
C HIS A 21 -11.95 -59.34 -39.16
N ASN A 22 -10.65 -59.24 -39.50
CA ASN A 22 -10.08 -59.92 -40.66
C ASN A 22 -9.52 -61.33 -40.35
N THR A 23 -9.63 -61.83 -39.12
CA THR A 23 -9.17 -63.20 -38.77
C THR A 23 -10.23 -64.30 -38.96
N SER A 24 -11.28 -64.08 -39.75
CA SER A 24 -12.23 -65.13 -40.13
C SER A 24 -12.58 -65.10 -41.62
N ALA A 25 -11.63 -65.45 -42.49
CA ALA A 25 -11.83 -66.33 -43.65
C ALA A 25 -10.64 -66.29 -44.61
N ASP A 26 -10.22 -67.50 -44.98
CA ASP A 26 -9.60 -67.93 -46.24
C ASP A 26 -8.07 -67.92 -46.44
N GLU A 27 -7.60 -69.11 -46.81
CA GLU A 27 -6.24 -69.49 -47.19
C GLU A 27 -5.94 -69.03 -48.63
N ASN A 28 -5.48 -67.79 -48.82
CA ASN A 28 -4.57 -67.38 -49.91
C ASN A 28 -4.45 -65.86 -49.92
N LEU A 29 -3.42 -65.32 -49.28
CA LEU A 29 -2.95 -63.96 -49.58
C LEU A 29 -1.49 -63.80 -49.12
N TYR A 30 -0.62 -64.65 -49.63
CA TYR A 30 0.82 -64.36 -49.63
C TYR A 30 1.17 -63.57 -50.88
N GLU A 31 0.60 -62.36 -51.00
CA GLU A 31 1.03 -61.26 -51.88
C GLU A 31 -0.06 -60.19 -51.92
N THR A 32 -0.03 -59.28 -50.95
CA THR A 32 -0.39 -57.89 -51.21
C THR A 32 0.40 -57.08 -50.21
N CYS A 33 1.63 -56.76 -50.62
CA CYS A 33 2.42 -55.73 -49.98
C CYS A 33 1.54 -54.49 -49.78
N LEU A 34 1.50 -54.00 -48.54
CA LEU A 34 1.06 -52.65 -48.24
C LEU A 34 1.70 -51.71 -49.26
N SER A 35 0.91 -50.77 -49.78
CA SER A 35 1.45 -49.77 -50.69
C SER A 35 2.58 -49.00 -50.00
N GLU A 36 3.62 -48.57 -50.73
CA GLU A 36 4.73 -47.79 -50.14
C GLU A 36 4.24 -46.52 -49.41
N GLU A 37 3.07 -45.98 -49.78
CA GLU A 37 2.40 -44.87 -49.08
C GLU A 37 1.83 -45.26 -47.71
N GLU A 38 1.31 -46.49 -47.54
CA GLU A 38 0.81 -46.99 -46.25
C GLU A 38 1.95 -47.26 -45.27
N ASP A 39 3.11 -47.72 -45.75
CA ASP A 39 4.30 -47.95 -44.93
C ASP A 39 4.92 -46.62 -44.44
N GLN A 40 5.02 -45.61 -45.33
CA GLN A 40 5.43 -44.25 -44.93
C GLN A 40 4.44 -43.61 -43.94
N THR A 41 3.15 -43.92 -44.08
CA THR A 41 2.13 -43.46 -43.13
C THR A 41 2.38 -44.08 -41.76
N ILE A 42 2.58 -45.40 -41.67
CA ILE A 42 2.86 -46.08 -40.39
C ILE A 42 4.14 -45.54 -39.72
N VAL A 43 5.21 -45.30 -40.48
CA VAL A 43 6.46 -44.72 -39.96
C VAL A 43 6.22 -43.32 -39.38
N ARG A 44 5.44 -42.47 -40.07
CA ARG A 44 5.09 -41.14 -39.59
C ARG A 44 4.25 -41.21 -38.30
N TRP A 45 3.29 -42.10 -38.24
CA TRP A 45 2.48 -42.36 -37.05
C TRP A 45 3.32 -42.77 -35.85
N TYR A 46 4.26 -43.70 -36.06
CA TYR A 46 5.19 -44.13 -35.02
C TYR A 46 6.06 -42.97 -34.51
N SER A 47 6.56 -42.12 -35.41
CA SER A 47 7.31 -40.91 -35.05
C SER A 47 6.47 -39.92 -34.24
N ASP A 48 5.24 -39.62 -34.69
CA ASP A 48 4.33 -38.69 -34.03
C ASP A 48 3.92 -39.18 -32.62
N ILE A 49 3.71 -40.49 -32.47
CA ILE A 49 3.44 -41.13 -31.17
C ILE A 49 4.62 -40.99 -30.23
N ASN A 50 5.84 -41.30 -30.69
CA ASN A 50 7.03 -41.19 -29.85
C ASN A 50 7.30 -39.75 -29.42
N GLN A 51 7.11 -38.78 -30.32
CA GLN A 51 7.23 -37.36 -29.98
C GLN A 51 6.20 -36.94 -28.93
N CYS A 52 4.95 -37.44 -29.03
CA CYS A 52 3.94 -37.18 -28.00
C CYS A 52 4.28 -37.84 -26.65
N LEU A 53 4.82 -39.06 -26.67
CA LEU A 53 5.25 -39.76 -25.45
C LEU A 53 6.42 -39.05 -24.75
N GLU A 54 7.38 -38.53 -25.51
CA GLU A 54 8.47 -37.69 -24.99
C GLU A 54 7.92 -36.38 -24.39
N GLY A 55 7.05 -35.68 -25.10
CA GLY A 55 6.40 -34.47 -24.59
C GLY A 55 5.56 -34.71 -23.33
N TYR A 56 4.95 -35.89 -23.19
CA TYR A 56 4.24 -36.29 -21.96
C TYR A 56 5.22 -36.45 -20.78
N LYS A 57 6.34 -37.16 -20.98
CA LYS A 57 7.39 -37.34 -19.95
C LYS A 57 7.98 -36.01 -19.50
N ASP A 58 8.24 -35.10 -20.43
CA ASP A 58 8.73 -33.75 -20.11
C ASP A 58 7.71 -32.96 -19.29
N THR A 59 6.43 -33.09 -19.62
CA THR A 59 5.34 -32.43 -18.87
C THR A 59 5.23 -32.99 -17.46
N GLU A 60 5.32 -34.31 -17.29
CA GLU A 60 5.32 -34.96 -15.98
C GLU A 60 6.51 -34.52 -15.13
N HIS A 61 7.71 -34.47 -15.72
CA HIS A 61 8.91 -33.97 -15.05
C HIS A 61 8.77 -32.51 -14.60
N ASN A 62 8.25 -31.64 -15.47
CA ASN A 62 8.01 -30.24 -15.14
C ASN A 62 6.95 -30.08 -14.04
N MET A 63 5.91 -30.91 -14.04
CA MET A 63 4.88 -30.92 -13.01
C MET A 63 5.45 -31.30 -11.64
N LEU A 64 6.32 -32.31 -11.59
CA LEU A 64 7.00 -32.73 -10.35
C LEU A 64 7.93 -31.63 -9.83
N LYS A 65 8.65 -30.95 -10.72
CA LYS A 65 9.50 -29.81 -10.35
C LYS A 65 8.67 -28.67 -9.75
N LEU A 66 7.56 -28.30 -10.38
CA LEU A 66 6.64 -27.26 -9.88
C LEU A 66 6.00 -27.65 -8.54
N GLN A 67 5.64 -28.93 -8.35
CA GLN A 67 5.14 -29.42 -7.06
C GLN A 67 6.19 -29.22 -5.96
N THR A 68 7.43 -29.60 -6.23
CA THR A 68 8.55 -29.42 -5.30
C THR A 68 8.78 -27.94 -4.96
N GLU A 69 8.76 -27.05 -5.96
CA GLU A 69 8.91 -25.61 -5.75
C GLU A 69 7.75 -25.03 -4.92
N ASN A 70 6.52 -25.49 -5.16
CA ASN A 70 5.34 -25.06 -4.41
C ASN A 70 5.42 -25.50 -2.94
N GLU A 71 5.88 -26.73 -2.66
CA GLU A 71 6.12 -27.21 -1.30
C GLU A 71 7.16 -26.34 -0.56
N VAL A 72 8.26 -25.97 -1.24
CA VAL A 72 9.27 -25.06 -0.68
C VAL A 72 8.67 -23.68 -0.39
N LEU A 73 7.83 -23.15 -1.29
CA LEU A 73 7.16 -21.87 -1.08
C LEU A 73 6.18 -21.92 0.09
N GLN A 74 5.41 -23.00 0.23
CA GLN A 74 4.51 -23.20 1.36
C GLN A 74 5.27 -23.26 2.69
N GLN A 75 6.43 -23.93 2.72
CA GLN A 75 7.30 -23.91 3.91
C GLN A 75 7.81 -22.52 4.24
N ARG A 76 8.21 -21.72 3.23
CA ARG A 76 8.65 -20.33 3.44
C ARG A 76 7.53 -19.44 3.97
N ILE A 77 6.32 -19.57 3.42
CA ILE A 77 5.13 -18.84 3.89
C ILE A 77 4.88 -19.17 5.36
N LYS A 78 4.84 -20.46 5.71
CA LYS A 78 4.66 -20.91 7.09
C LYS A 78 5.74 -20.34 8.03
N HIS A 79 7.00 -20.30 7.59
CA HIS A 79 8.08 -19.70 8.36
C HIS A 79 7.89 -18.19 8.56
N LEU A 80 7.50 -17.46 7.51
CA LEU A 80 7.21 -16.03 7.59
C LEU A 80 6.03 -15.73 8.51
N GLU A 81 4.97 -16.54 8.47
CA GLU A 81 3.82 -16.43 9.38
C GLU A 81 4.25 -16.62 10.84
N GLN A 82 5.09 -17.62 11.13
CA GLN A 82 5.65 -17.83 12.46
C GLN A 82 6.51 -16.63 12.91
N HIS A 83 7.33 -16.08 12.01
CA HIS A 83 8.14 -14.90 12.29
C HIS A 83 7.27 -13.67 12.59
N LEU A 84 6.20 -13.48 11.81
CA LEU A 84 5.24 -12.40 12.01
C LEU A 84 4.51 -12.54 13.35
N LEU A 85 4.11 -13.77 13.72
CA LEU A 85 3.49 -14.05 15.01
C LEU A 85 4.45 -13.73 16.16
N ALA A 86 5.70 -14.21 16.08
CA ALA A 86 6.71 -13.92 17.09
C ALA A 86 7.02 -12.41 17.20
N LEU A 87 7.05 -11.68 16.09
CA LEU A 87 7.16 -10.22 16.11
C LEU A 87 5.94 -9.57 16.77
N SER A 88 4.73 -10.06 16.50
CA SER A 88 3.49 -9.56 17.10
C SER A 88 3.46 -9.76 18.62
N GLU A 89 3.92 -10.92 19.11
CA GLU A 89 4.02 -11.21 20.55
C GLU A 89 5.11 -10.35 21.22
N ARG A 90 6.24 -10.13 20.54
CA ARG A 90 7.28 -9.21 21.02
C ARG A 90 6.80 -7.77 21.07
N LEU A 91 5.97 -7.36 20.11
CA LEU A 91 5.31 -6.05 20.12
C LEU A 91 4.25 -5.93 21.22
N ALA A 92 3.51 -7.01 21.52
CA ALA A 92 2.52 -7.06 22.59
C ALA A 92 3.16 -6.98 23.99
N ASN A 93 4.37 -7.53 24.15
CA ASN A 93 5.13 -7.51 25.41
C ASN A 93 6.04 -6.28 25.57
N PHE A 94 6.12 -5.43 24.55
CA PHE A 94 6.76 -4.14 24.66
C PHE A 94 5.68 -3.17 25.18
N GLU A 95 5.77 -2.74 26.44
CA GLU A 95 5.08 -1.53 26.90
C GLU A 95 5.67 -0.33 26.16
N VAL A 96 5.35 -0.22 24.86
CA VAL A 96 5.43 1.04 24.15
C VAL A 96 4.46 1.94 24.92
N PRO A 97 4.90 3.08 25.46
CA PRO A 97 3.94 4.09 25.85
C PRO A 97 3.10 4.37 24.61
N SER A 98 1.82 3.97 24.63
CA SER A 98 1.04 3.80 23.41
C SER A 98 1.10 5.07 22.58
N SER A 99 1.81 4.98 21.46
CA SER A 99 1.95 6.09 20.55
C SER A 99 0.59 6.28 19.88
N VAL A 100 0.10 7.52 19.85
CA VAL A 100 -1.24 7.83 19.34
C VAL A 100 -1.07 8.59 18.03
N VAL A 101 -1.48 7.98 16.92
CA VAL A 101 -1.58 8.69 15.65
C VAL A 101 -2.73 9.68 15.74
N VAL A 102 -2.46 10.95 15.49
CA VAL A 102 -3.45 12.04 15.61
C VAL A 102 -3.88 12.61 14.27
N GLN A 103 -3.10 12.38 13.22
CA GLN A 103 -3.42 12.78 11.86
C GLN A 103 -2.71 11.84 10.87
N ARG A 104 -3.37 11.47 9.78
CA ARG A 104 -2.76 10.73 8.67
C ARG A 104 -3.30 11.16 7.31
N ARG A 105 -2.39 11.36 6.34
CA ARG A 105 -2.64 11.59 4.90
C ARG A 105 -1.91 10.54 4.07
N VAL A 106 -2.58 9.91 3.11
CA VAL A 106 -2.06 8.76 2.35
C VAL A 106 -2.47 8.78 0.87
N ASP A 107 -3.72 9.13 0.57
CA ASP A 107 -4.32 8.87 -0.76
C ASP A 107 -5.39 9.89 -1.20
N GLY A 108 -5.79 10.81 -0.32
CA GLY A 108 -6.83 11.79 -0.58
C GLY A 108 -8.26 11.23 -0.53
N SER A 109 -8.48 10.09 0.13
CA SER A 109 -9.80 9.53 0.37
C SER A 109 -10.67 10.38 1.30
N GLU A 110 -10.06 11.22 2.14
CA GLU A 110 -10.78 12.13 3.04
C GLU A 110 -10.59 13.60 2.65
N ASN A 111 -11.69 14.36 2.73
CA ASN A 111 -11.63 15.81 2.57
C ASN A 111 -11.17 16.46 3.88
N PHE A 112 -10.09 17.25 3.83
CA PHE A 112 -9.57 18.03 4.97
C PHE A 112 -9.99 19.52 4.93
N ASP A 113 -10.63 19.99 3.86
CA ASP A 113 -11.24 21.33 3.82
C ASP A 113 -12.59 21.34 4.56
N ARG A 114 -12.51 21.26 5.90
CA ARG A 114 -13.63 21.08 6.82
C ARG A 114 -13.85 22.32 7.70
N ASN A 115 -15.01 22.38 8.34
CA ASN A 115 -15.39 23.49 9.22
C ASN A 115 -14.81 23.32 10.65
N TRP A 116 -15.05 24.31 11.52
CA TRP A 116 -14.55 24.30 12.91
C TRP A 116 -15.04 23.09 13.70
N GLU A 117 -16.33 22.79 13.60
CA GLU A 117 -16.98 21.72 14.35
C GLU A 117 -16.45 20.34 13.97
N ASP A 118 -16.21 20.10 12.67
CA ASP A 118 -15.57 18.87 12.18
C ASP A 118 -14.15 18.73 12.74
N TYR A 119 -13.35 19.79 12.72
CA TYR A 119 -11.99 19.77 13.28
C TYR A 119 -11.99 19.61 14.80
N LYS A 120 -12.98 20.17 15.50
CA LYS A 120 -13.18 20.00 16.94
C LYS A 120 -13.44 18.54 17.30
N MET A 121 -14.42 17.90 16.63
CA MET A 121 -14.82 16.51 16.91
C MET A 121 -13.86 15.45 16.36
N GLY A 122 -13.21 15.77 15.23
CA GLY A 122 -12.43 14.83 14.42
C GLY A 122 -13.25 14.17 13.32
N PHE A 123 -12.57 13.67 12.31
CA PHE A 123 -13.18 13.09 11.11
C PHE A 123 -12.26 12.07 10.44
N GLY A 124 -12.81 11.31 9.50
CA GLY A 124 -12.12 10.24 8.77
C GLY A 124 -12.05 8.93 9.54
N SER A 125 -11.19 8.02 9.08
CA SER A 125 -11.06 6.66 9.60
C SER A 125 -9.61 6.33 9.98
N SER A 126 -9.42 5.72 11.15
CA SER A 126 -8.10 5.27 11.59
C SER A 126 -7.46 4.20 10.68
N TYR A 127 -8.27 3.55 9.83
CA TYR A 127 -7.82 2.60 8.80
C TYR A 127 -7.30 3.29 7.52
N GLY A 128 -7.54 4.59 7.36
CA GLY A 128 -7.14 5.39 6.20
C GLY A 128 -6.64 6.77 6.63
N GLU A 129 -7.19 7.82 6.00
CA GLU A 129 -6.93 9.20 6.38
C GLU A 129 -7.87 9.66 7.50
N PHE A 130 -7.36 10.43 8.45
CA PHE A 130 -8.17 10.98 9.53
C PHE A 130 -7.48 12.14 10.25
N PHE A 131 -8.28 12.86 11.03
CA PHE A 131 -7.81 13.79 12.06
C PHE A 131 -8.55 13.47 13.37
N ILE A 132 -7.81 13.33 14.48
CA ILE A 132 -8.36 12.81 15.74
C ILE A 132 -9.44 13.70 16.38
N GLY A 133 -9.40 15.01 16.08
CA GLY A 133 -10.24 16.04 16.69
C GLY A 133 -9.48 16.89 17.70
N LEU A 134 -9.69 18.21 17.67
CA LEU A 134 -8.98 19.17 18.53
C LEU A 134 -9.30 18.98 20.01
N ASP A 135 -10.53 18.60 20.38
CA ASP A 135 -10.88 18.32 21.78
C ASP A 135 -10.08 17.12 22.33
N LYS A 136 -9.95 16.06 21.53
CA LYS A 136 -9.15 14.88 21.87
C LYS A 136 -7.66 15.21 21.90
N LEU A 137 -7.18 16.00 20.94
CA LEU A 137 -5.78 16.43 20.86
C LEU A 137 -5.39 17.29 22.06
N HIS A 138 -6.24 18.24 22.46
CA HIS A 138 -6.07 19.03 23.67
C HIS A 138 -5.99 18.13 24.90
N THR A 139 -6.97 17.25 25.09
CA THR A 139 -7.02 16.33 26.23
C THR A 139 -5.74 15.49 26.32
N LEU A 140 -5.37 14.81 25.24
CA LEU A 140 -4.15 13.98 25.19
C LEU A 140 -2.91 14.78 25.58
N THR A 141 -2.67 15.92 24.93
CA THR A 141 -1.46 16.71 25.11
C THR A 141 -1.36 17.43 26.46
N ASN A 142 -2.43 17.46 27.26
CA ASN A 142 -2.44 18.05 28.61
C ASN A 142 -2.47 17.00 29.74
N THR A 143 -2.62 15.71 29.44
CA THR A 143 -2.62 14.64 30.46
C THR A 143 -1.21 14.26 30.95
N LYS A 144 -0.24 14.30 30.05
CA LYS A 144 1.18 14.02 30.31
C LYS A 144 2.04 14.65 29.23
N ARG A 145 3.34 14.66 29.44
CA ARG A 145 4.27 15.13 28.42
C ARG A 145 4.29 14.16 27.23
N TYR A 146 3.96 14.68 26.06
CA TYR A 146 4.08 13.97 24.79
C TYR A 146 5.11 14.65 23.90
N GLU A 147 5.97 13.85 23.26
CA GLU A 147 6.68 14.31 22.08
C GLU A 147 5.80 14.15 20.83
N LEU A 148 5.97 15.05 19.87
CA LEU A 148 5.31 15.00 18.57
C LEU A 148 6.32 14.49 17.54
N LEU A 149 6.00 13.41 16.85
CA LEU A 149 6.70 12.90 15.67
C LEU A 149 5.84 13.15 14.43
N ILE A 150 6.43 13.76 13.40
CA ILE A 150 5.81 13.94 12.09
C ILE A 150 6.66 13.22 11.07
N VAL A 151 6.10 12.20 10.43
CA VAL A 151 6.75 11.45 9.34
C VAL A 151 6.15 11.89 8.00
N MET A 152 7.00 12.12 7.01
CA MET A 152 6.63 12.65 5.70
C MET A 152 7.28 11.83 4.58
N GLU A 153 6.57 11.60 3.49
CA GLU A 153 7.10 10.99 2.26
C GLU A 153 6.74 11.87 1.05
N ASP A 154 7.71 12.07 0.15
CA ASP A 154 7.47 12.73 -1.13
C ASP A 154 7.09 11.73 -2.23
N TRP A 155 6.83 12.22 -3.46
CA TRP A 155 6.48 11.37 -4.60
C TRP A 155 7.67 10.59 -5.19
N GLN A 156 8.89 10.80 -4.67
CA GLN A 156 10.11 10.09 -5.02
C GLN A 156 10.51 9.09 -3.92
N TYR A 157 9.60 8.80 -2.98
CA TYR A 157 9.79 7.90 -1.84
C TYR A 157 10.87 8.36 -0.85
N GLU A 158 11.28 9.63 -0.89
CA GLU A 158 12.16 10.20 0.12
C GLU A 158 11.36 10.41 1.40
N ARG A 159 11.75 9.71 2.48
CA ARG A 159 11.15 9.88 3.79
C ARG A 159 11.98 10.79 4.68
N ARG A 160 11.31 11.75 5.31
CA ARG A 160 11.90 12.60 6.35
C ARG A 160 10.99 12.69 7.57
N TYR A 161 11.56 13.17 8.67
CA TYR A 161 10.77 13.38 9.88
C TYR A 161 11.15 14.68 10.59
N ALA A 162 10.20 15.21 11.35
CA ALA A 162 10.37 16.28 12.32
C ALA A 162 9.88 15.79 13.68
N LYS A 163 10.68 15.99 14.73
CA LYS A 163 10.38 15.56 16.09
C LYS A 163 10.52 16.74 17.05
N TYR A 164 9.54 16.90 17.93
CA TYR A 164 9.54 17.91 19.00
C TYR A 164 9.35 17.20 20.34
N ASP A 165 10.28 17.41 21.29
CA ASP A 165 10.27 16.71 22.59
C ASP A 165 9.16 17.17 23.58
N ASN A 166 8.28 18.06 23.13
CA ASN A 166 7.07 18.49 23.81
C ASN A 166 6.07 19.04 22.79
N PHE A 167 4.78 18.75 22.96
CA PHE A 167 3.71 19.33 22.16
C PHE A 167 2.45 19.47 23.00
N VAL A 168 1.97 20.71 23.16
CA VAL A 168 0.78 21.05 23.96
C VAL A 168 -0.14 21.97 23.18
N VAL A 169 -1.40 21.58 23.07
CA VAL A 169 -2.46 22.33 22.41
C VAL A 169 -3.40 22.92 23.46
N GLY A 170 -3.79 24.18 23.31
CA GLY A 170 -4.76 24.85 24.19
C GLY A 170 -6.16 24.31 24.05
N ASN A 171 -7.08 24.77 24.90
CA ASN A 171 -8.49 24.40 24.78
C ASN A 171 -9.21 25.27 23.73
N GLU A 172 -10.52 25.08 23.57
CA GLU A 172 -11.32 25.86 22.63
C GLU A 172 -11.36 27.37 22.93
N THR A 173 -11.37 27.78 24.21
CA THR A 173 -11.35 29.21 24.58
C THR A 173 -10.04 29.88 24.18
N GLU A 174 -8.96 29.11 24.15
CA GLU A 174 -7.64 29.49 23.63
C GLU A 174 -7.51 29.25 22.11
N LYS A 175 -8.61 28.90 21.42
CA LYS A 175 -8.66 28.59 19.99
C LYS A 175 -7.66 27.51 19.59
N TYR A 176 -7.51 26.52 20.47
CA TYR A 176 -6.60 25.38 20.32
C TYR A 176 -5.16 25.79 19.95
N MET A 177 -4.66 26.94 20.40
CA MET A 177 -3.32 27.38 20.02
C MET A 177 -2.22 26.37 20.38
N ILE A 178 -1.12 26.32 19.62
CA ILE A 178 0.08 25.54 20.03
C ILE A 178 0.73 26.27 21.22
N LYS A 179 0.37 25.88 22.44
CA LYS A 179 0.87 26.50 23.69
C LYS A 179 2.34 26.21 23.93
N SER A 180 2.76 24.99 23.64
CA SER A 180 4.14 24.58 23.81
C SER A 180 4.58 23.67 22.68
N LEU A 181 5.77 23.95 22.19
CA LEU A 181 6.48 23.15 21.21
C LEU A 181 7.93 23.07 21.70
N GLY A 182 8.38 21.83 21.88
CA GLY A 182 9.66 21.48 22.46
C GLY A 182 10.83 21.65 21.50
N LYS A 183 11.99 21.11 21.88
CA LYS A 183 13.20 21.16 21.05
C LYS A 183 13.01 20.31 19.80
N TYR A 184 13.27 20.92 18.65
CA TYR A 184 13.27 20.25 17.36
C TYR A 184 14.47 19.29 17.20
N SER A 185 14.22 18.17 16.54
CA SER A 185 15.22 17.28 15.93
C SER A 185 14.61 16.59 14.73
N GLY A 186 15.40 16.28 13.69
CA GLY A 186 14.91 15.55 12.53
C GLY A 186 15.61 15.93 11.23
N THR A 187 15.20 15.27 10.15
CA THR A 187 15.80 15.43 8.81
C THR A 187 15.00 16.36 7.90
N ALA A 188 13.74 16.67 8.25
CA ALA A 188 12.84 17.49 7.41
C ALA A 188 13.07 19.01 7.53
N GLY A 189 13.91 19.45 8.47
CA GLY A 189 13.97 20.84 8.91
C GLY A 189 12.73 21.23 9.73
N ASP A 190 12.80 22.39 10.40
CA ASP A 190 11.73 22.87 11.28
C ASP A 190 10.80 23.85 10.54
N SER A 191 9.63 23.38 10.13
CA SER A 191 8.57 24.20 9.56
C SER A 191 7.33 24.32 10.46
N LEU A 192 7.39 23.84 11.71
CA LEU A 192 6.28 23.96 12.68
C LEU A 192 6.55 25.04 13.74
N PHE A 193 7.82 25.37 14.02
CA PHE A 193 8.15 26.36 15.04
C PHE A 193 7.49 27.73 14.80
N TYR A 194 7.38 28.16 13.54
CA TYR A 194 6.65 29.37 13.17
C TYR A 194 5.19 29.39 13.68
N HIS A 195 4.57 28.22 13.75
CA HIS A 195 3.17 28.05 14.14
C HIS A 195 3.00 27.98 15.67
N LYS A 196 4.09 27.94 16.44
CA LYS A 196 4.04 28.01 17.90
C LYS A 196 3.37 29.31 18.36
N GLY A 197 2.40 29.20 19.25
CA GLY A 197 1.63 30.34 19.76
C GLY A 197 0.54 30.86 18.80
N LYS A 198 0.38 30.27 17.61
CA LYS A 198 -0.70 30.62 16.68
C LYS A 198 -1.97 29.86 17.05
N LYS A 199 -3.12 30.48 16.81
CA LYS A 199 -4.45 29.90 17.00
C LYS A 199 -4.81 29.05 15.79
N PHE A 200 -5.65 28.04 16.00
CA PHE A 200 -6.16 27.23 14.90
C PHE A 200 -7.21 28.02 14.11
N SER A 201 -7.21 27.91 12.79
CA SER A 201 -8.21 28.53 11.92
C SER A 201 -8.77 27.52 10.93
N THR A 202 -10.07 27.60 10.67
CA THR A 202 -10.81 26.87 9.63
C THR A 202 -11.49 27.87 8.70
N LYS A 203 -12.03 27.40 7.58
CA LYS A 203 -12.69 28.26 6.58
C LYS A 203 -13.88 29.07 7.11
N ASP A 204 -14.48 28.65 8.21
CA ASP A 204 -15.63 29.28 8.88
C ASP A 204 -15.25 29.97 10.20
N GLN A 205 -14.01 29.85 10.66
CA GLN A 205 -13.54 30.50 11.87
C GLN A 205 -12.09 30.98 11.74
N ASP A 206 -11.94 32.24 11.35
CA ASP A 206 -10.65 32.89 11.20
C ASP A 206 -10.08 33.35 12.55
N ASN A 207 -8.92 32.81 12.92
CA ASN A 207 -8.16 33.20 14.09
C ASN A 207 -6.68 33.48 13.76
N ASP A 208 -6.33 33.64 12.48
CA ASP A 208 -4.95 33.81 12.05
C ASP A 208 -4.48 35.28 12.18
N SER A 209 -3.27 35.58 11.72
CA SER A 209 -2.67 36.92 11.84
C SER A 209 -2.70 37.70 10.51
N PHE A 210 -3.33 37.16 9.47
CA PHE A 210 -3.45 37.81 8.18
C PHE A 210 -4.63 38.78 8.18
N VAL A 211 -4.34 40.07 7.97
CA VAL A 211 -5.36 41.12 8.13
C VAL A 211 -6.18 41.38 6.87
N GLU A 212 -5.71 40.93 5.70
CA GLU A 212 -6.34 41.21 4.40
C GLU A 212 -7.28 40.10 3.94
N GLY A 213 -7.35 38.98 4.67
CA GLY A 213 -8.12 37.80 4.29
C GLY A 213 -7.99 36.70 5.34
N SER A 214 -8.30 35.46 4.96
CA SER A 214 -8.19 34.30 5.84
C SER A 214 -7.30 33.23 5.21
N CYS A 215 -6.24 32.84 5.91
CA CYS A 215 -5.30 31.83 5.41
C CYS A 215 -5.99 30.47 5.17
N ALA A 216 -6.96 30.12 6.01
CA ALA A 216 -7.73 28.89 5.85
C ALA A 216 -8.61 28.91 4.59
N HIS A 217 -9.23 30.06 4.29
CA HIS A 217 -9.99 30.26 3.05
C HIS A 217 -9.09 30.23 1.81
N ASP A 218 -7.96 30.93 1.87
CA ASP A 218 -7.08 31.10 0.71
C ASP A 218 -6.32 29.82 0.37
N HIS A 219 -5.88 29.07 1.37
CA HIS A 219 -5.08 27.86 1.20
C HIS A 219 -5.87 26.54 1.30
N ALA A 220 -7.16 26.60 1.67
CA ALA A 220 -8.09 25.48 1.85
C ALA A 220 -7.61 24.43 2.88
N GLY A 221 -8.46 24.06 3.84
CA GLY A 221 -8.04 23.25 4.99
C GLY A 221 -7.97 24.05 6.28
N ALA A 222 -7.23 23.53 7.26
CA ALA A 222 -7.15 24.15 8.57
C ALA A 222 -5.80 23.91 9.25
N TRP A 223 -5.31 24.93 9.92
CA TRP A 223 -4.01 24.87 10.58
C TRP A 223 -3.86 25.96 11.64
N TRP A 224 -2.74 25.93 12.36
CA TRP A 224 -2.31 27.03 13.23
C TRP A 224 -1.68 28.16 12.42
N PHE A 225 -2.44 28.79 11.54
CA PHE A 225 -1.92 29.77 10.59
C PHE A 225 -1.39 31.04 11.29
N GLY A 226 -0.32 31.60 10.72
CA GLY A 226 0.19 32.93 11.03
C GLY A 226 -0.23 33.92 9.94
N ASN A 227 0.70 34.29 9.07
CA ASN A 227 0.49 35.06 7.85
C ASN A 227 1.45 34.55 6.74
N CYS A 228 1.20 33.40 6.11
CA CYS A 228 0.21 32.39 6.49
C CYS A 228 0.88 31.13 7.07
N LEU A 229 1.87 30.55 6.39
CA LEU A 229 2.35 29.20 6.74
C LEU A 229 3.81 28.94 6.34
N TYR A 230 4.44 28.04 7.11
CA TYR A 230 5.63 27.28 6.69
C TYR A 230 5.34 25.76 6.63
N SER A 231 4.25 25.31 7.25
CA SER A 231 3.73 23.97 7.08
C SER A 231 2.22 24.01 6.92
N HIS A 232 1.69 23.07 6.14
CA HIS A 232 0.25 22.90 5.97
C HIS A 232 -0.09 21.44 5.70
N LEU A 233 -0.08 20.63 6.75
CA LEU A 233 -0.25 19.17 6.63
C LEU A 233 -1.71 18.75 6.39
N ASN A 234 -2.65 19.68 6.61
CA ASN A 234 -4.09 19.51 6.43
C ASN A 234 -4.61 20.14 5.13
N GLY A 235 -3.72 20.54 4.21
CA GLY A 235 -4.13 21.05 2.91
C GLY A 235 -4.79 19.98 2.02
N PRO A 236 -5.33 20.37 0.86
CA PRO A 236 -5.92 19.45 -0.10
C PRO A 236 -4.92 18.39 -0.54
N TYR A 237 -5.36 17.14 -0.66
CA TYR A 237 -4.51 16.07 -1.18
C TYR A 237 -4.44 16.19 -2.70
N LEU A 238 -3.27 16.58 -3.23
CA LEU A 238 -3.07 16.68 -4.67
C LEU A 238 -2.44 15.38 -5.19
N LYS A 239 -3.06 14.75 -6.19
CA LYS A 239 -2.46 13.63 -6.95
C LYS A 239 -1.29 14.08 -7.86
N SER A 240 -0.71 15.25 -7.59
CA SER A 240 0.40 15.85 -8.29
C SER A 240 1.29 16.57 -7.29
N LYS A 241 2.59 16.63 -7.55
CA LYS A 241 3.52 17.35 -6.68
C LYS A 241 3.34 18.87 -6.72
N LYS A 242 2.78 19.46 -7.78
CA LYS A 242 2.74 20.92 -7.91
C LYS A 242 1.57 21.49 -7.11
N ILE A 243 1.85 22.44 -6.23
CA ILE A 243 0.83 23.21 -5.52
C ILE A 243 0.61 24.54 -6.24
N ALA A 244 -0.66 24.89 -6.48
CA ALA A 244 -1.07 26.25 -6.80
C ALA A 244 -1.57 26.94 -5.52
N TYR A 245 -1.20 28.21 -5.31
CA TYR A 245 -1.69 29.03 -4.19
C TYR A 245 -1.51 28.43 -2.80
N HIS A 246 -0.43 27.66 -2.58
CA HIS A 246 -0.15 26.95 -1.31
C HIS A 246 -1.27 25.98 -0.85
N ARG A 247 -2.16 25.57 -1.79
CA ARG A 247 -3.24 24.59 -1.58
C ARG A 247 -2.74 23.15 -1.72
N GLY A 248 -1.96 22.68 -0.77
CA GLY A 248 -1.51 21.28 -0.73
C GLY A 248 -0.89 20.91 0.60
N ILE A 249 -0.40 19.67 0.68
CA ILE A 249 0.24 19.14 1.88
C ILE A 249 1.72 19.55 1.88
N SER A 250 2.09 20.64 2.55
CA SER A 250 3.42 21.24 2.42
C SER A 250 4.24 21.28 3.72
N TRP A 251 5.57 21.27 3.55
CA TRP A 251 6.57 21.49 4.60
C TRP A 251 7.77 22.23 3.98
N THR A 252 7.89 23.55 4.22
CA THR A 252 8.80 24.45 3.51
C THR A 252 10.23 23.92 3.49
N THR A 253 10.74 23.51 4.65
CA THR A 253 12.15 23.11 4.80
C THR A 253 12.48 21.74 4.17
N PHE A 254 11.48 21.00 3.70
CA PHE A 254 11.68 19.72 3.02
C PHE A 254 11.60 19.86 1.49
N LYS A 255 10.47 20.36 0.95
CA LYS A 255 10.25 20.47 -0.51
C LYS A 255 9.79 21.86 -0.97
N GLY A 256 9.77 22.85 -0.07
CA GLY A 256 9.24 24.19 -0.32
C GLY A 256 7.70 24.23 -0.35
N ASP A 257 7.16 25.43 -0.55
CA ASP A 257 5.72 25.70 -0.39
C ASP A 257 4.88 25.39 -1.63
N TYR A 258 5.56 25.04 -2.73
CA TYR A 258 4.94 24.70 -4.01
C TYR A 258 4.95 23.19 -4.30
N TYR A 259 5.26 22.37 -3.28
CA TYR A 259 5.30 20.91 -3.38
C TYR A 259 4.31 20.24 -2.41
N SER A 260 3.41 19.40 -2.94
CA SER A 260 2.49 18.58 -2.12
C SER A 260 3.10 17.22 -1.85
N LEU A 261 3.25 16.89 -0.58
CA LEU A 261 3.70 15.59 -0.09
C LEU A 261 2.68 14.50 -0.41
N LYS A 262 3.19 13.26 -0.51
CA LYS A 262 2.40 12.07 -0.79
C LYS A 262 1.87 11.43 0.50
N PHE A 263 2.67 11.43 1.55
CA PHE A 263 2.27 10.85 2.84
C PHE A 263 2.68 11.76 3.98
N VAL A 264 1.81 11.85 4.99
CA VAL A 264 2.09 12.50 6.26
C VAL A 264 1.41 11.72 7.38
N GLU A 265 2.11 11.55 8.49
CA GLU A 265 1.53 11.05 9.74
C GLU A 265 2.07 11.84 10.93
N MET A 266 1.16 12.33 11.78
CA MET A 266 1.49 12.97 13.05
C MET A 266 1.17 12.00 14.19
N THR A 267 2.15 11.76 15.05
CA THR A 267 2.05 10.80 16.16
C THR A 267 2.51 11.44 17.47
N LEU A 268 1.73 11.28 18.52
CA LEU A 268 2.11 11.63 19.88
C LEU A 268 2.73 10.41 20.57
N ARG A 269 3.94 10.55 21.09
CA ARG A 269 4.59 9.48 21.88
C ARG A 269 4.81 9.98 23.30
N PRO A 270 4.38 9.25 24.34
CA PRO A 270 4.64 9.66 25.71
C PRO A 270 6.14 9.82 25.94
N HIS A 271 6.53 10.96 26.51
CA HIS A 271 7.92 11.24 26.81
C HIS A 271 8.30 10.52 28.11
N ILE A 272 9.04 9.41 28.00
CA ILE A 272 9.65 8.75 29.17
C ILE A 272 10.84 9.62 29.60
N SER A 273 10.72 10.24 30.78
CA SER A 273 11.80 11.01 31.43
C SER A 273 12.87 10.10 32.00
#